data_AF-A0AAP7ID95-F1
#
_entry.id   AF-A0AAP7ID95-F1
#
_cell.length_a   1.000
_cell.length_b   1.000
_cell.length_c   1.000
_cell.angle_alpha   90.00
_cell.angle_beta   90.00
_cell.angle_gamma   90.00
#
_symmetry.space_group_name_H-M   'P 1'
#
loop_
_entity.id
_entity.type
_entity.pdbx_description
1 polymer ?
#
loop_
_entity_poly.entity_id
_entity_poly.type
_entity_poly.pdbx_seq_one_letter_code
_entity_poly.pdbx_strand_id
1 'polypeptide(L)'
;MANTITVDQLKELLQIQKDFDSRIPTLNLQDSKVAYVVEFFEWFNTLETFKNWKKNPGKPLDVQLDELADLLAFGLSIANQQAEDMEEILEYVEDGIFYEYLDRVEINFNNKDVVDEFMSDIDEIYDGWYANNLFLPFAIANNYYSIDQLIKAYKKKMTHNHLRQDGAVDTDKGYV
;
A
#
# COMPACT_ATOMS: atom_id res chain seq x y z
N MET A 1 -10.63 10.96 -16.18
CA MET A 1 -11.05 10.20 -15.00
C MET A 1 -10.46 10.91 -13.80
N ALA A 2 -11.25 11.17 -12.76
CA ALA A 2 -10.72 11.74 -11.53
C ALA A 2 -9.70 10.74 -10.95
N ASN A 3 -8.54 11.20 -10.51
CA ASN A 3 -7.50 10.36 -9.92
C ASN A 3 -7.86 10.04 -8.46
N THR A 4 -9.03 9.43 -8.25
CA THR A 4 -9.69 9.22 -6.95
C THR A 4 -10.17 7.78 -6.82
N ILE A 5 -10.49 7.34 -5.60
CA ILE A 5 -11.13 6.04 -5.33
C ILE A 5 -12.61 6.24 -4.96
N THR A 6 -13.49 5.32 -5.38
CA THR A 6 -14.89 5.27 -4.92
C THR A 6 -15.06 4.35 -3.73
N VAL A 7 -16.17 4.49 -3.00
CA VAL A 7 -16.57 3.57 -1.92
C VAL A 7 -16.60 2.12 -2.41
N ASP A 8 -17.22 1.86 -3.57
CA ASP A 8 -17.29 0.52 -4.15
C ASP A 8 -15.90 -0.06 -4.46
N GLN A 9 -14.99 0.77 -4.98
CA GLN A 9 -13.61 0.35 -5.24
C GLN A 9 -12.90 0.01 -3.93
N LEU A 10 -12.98 0.87 -2.91
CA LEU A 10 -12.33 0.59 -1.61
C LEU A 10 -12.90 -0.68 -0.95
N LYS A 11 -14.23 -0.84 -0.99
CA LYS A 11 -14.92 -2.03 -0.50
C LYS A 11 -14.43 -3.31 -1.16
N GLU A 12 -14.27 -3.29 -2.48
CA GLU A 12 -13.74 -4.43 -3.24
C GLU A 12 -12.30 -4.77 -2.81
N LEU A 13 -11.43 -3.76 -2.66
CA LEU A 13 -10.05 -3.96 -2.26
C LEU A 13 -9.92 -4.54 -0.83
N LEU A 14 -10.72 -4.01 0.11
CA LEU A 14 -10.78 -4.49 1.49
C LEU A 14 -11.25 -5.94 1.56
N GLN A 15 -12.27 -6.31 0.77
CA GLN A 15 -12.77 -7.67 0.71
C GLN A 15 -11.73 -8.65 0.14
N ILE A 16 -11.04 -8.27 -0.95
CA ILE A 16 -9.95 -9.08 -1.51
C ILE A 16 -8.86 -9.33 -0.46
N GLN A 17 -8.45 -8.28 0.27
CA GLN A 17 -7.41 -8.43 1.30
C GLN A 17 -7.90 -9.30 2.46
N LYS A 18 -9.15 -9.11 2.91
CA LYS A 18 -9.76 -9.88 4.00
C LYS A 18 -9.85 -11.38 3.65
N ASP A 19 -10.22 -11.70 2.42
CA ASP A 19 -10.29 -13.08 1.94
C ASP A 19 -8.91 -13.73 1.90
N PHE A 20 -7.87 -13.00 1.48
CA PHE A 20 -6.49 -13.47 1.51
C PHE A 20 -5.99 -13.68 2.94
N ASP A 21 -6.16 -12.68 3.80
CA ASP A 21 -5.70 -12.65 5.19
C ASP A 21 -6.33 -13.77 6.02
N SER A 22 -7.59 -14.13 5.73
CA SER A 22 -8.28 -15.26 6.39
C SER A 22 -7.56 -16.61 6.24
N ARG A 23 -6.64 -16.71 5.27
CA ARG A 23 -5.84 -17.90 4.99
C ARG A 23 -4.50 -17.93 5.72
N ILE A 24 -4.15 -16.86 6.45
CA ILE A 24 -2.88 -16.71 7.16
C ILE A 24 -3.13 -16.89 8.66
N PRO A 25 -2.94 -18.10 9.23
CA PRO A 25 -3.31 -18.39 10.62
C PRO A 25 -2.47 -17.64 11.66
N THR A 26 -1.30 -17.14 11.26
CA THR A 26 -0.36 -16.40 12.12
C THR A 26 -0.46 -14.88 11.93
N LEU A 27 -1.46 -14.40 11.18
CA LEU A 27 -1.66 -12.98 10.94
C LEU A 27 -1.72 -12.22 12.26
N ASN A 28 -0.95 -11.14 12.35
CA ASN A 28 -0.98 -10.24 13.49
C ASN A 28 -0.63 -8.82 13.07
N LEU A 29 -1.16 -7.87 13.83
CA LEU A 29 -1.07 -6.44 13.53
C LEU A 29 0.37 -5.93 13.57
N GLN A 30 1.17 -6.44 14.51
CA GLN A 30 2.54 -6.00 14.71
C GLN A 30 3.40 -6.33 13.48
N ASP A 31 3.36 -7.58 13.01
CA ASP A 31 4.10 -8.00 11.82
C ASP A 31 3.59 -7.28 10.57
N SER A 32 2.29 -7.01 10.47
CA SER A 32 1.70 -6.27 9.35
C SER A 32 2.22 -4.83 9.29
N LYS A 33 2.37 -4.16 10.44
CA LYS A 33 2.94 -2.80 10.54
C LYS A 33 4.42 -2.77 10.20
N VAL A 34 5.19 -3.76 10.65
CA VAL A 34 6.60 -3.91 10.26
C VAL A 34 6.71 -4.13 8.75
N ALA A 35 5.90 -5.02 8.18
CA ALA A 35 5.90 -5.29 6.75
C ALA A 35 5.55 -4.05 5.94
N TYR A 36 4.54 -3.27 6.37
CA TYR A 36 4.18 -2.00 5.73
C TYR A 36 5.38 -1.03 5.62
N VAL A 37 6.17 -0.87 6.69
CA VAL A 37 7.39 -0.02 6.65
C VAL A 37 8.43 -0.60 5.69
N VAL A 38 8.65 -1.92 5.72
CA VAL A 38 9.60 -2.59 4.81
C VAL A 38 9.21 -2.36 3.35
N GLU A 39 7.95 -2.62 2.99
CA GLU A 39 7.44 -2.44 1.63
C GLU A 39 7.51 -0.99 1.16
N PHE A 40 7.35 -0.02 2.06
CA PHE A 40 7.56 1.38 1.71
C PHE A 40 8.99 1.63 1.23
N PHE A 41 9.99 1.08 1.93
CA PHE A 41 11.39 1.21 1.53
C PHE A 41 11.71 0.41 0.27
N GLU A 42 11.08 -0.75 0.06
CA GLU A 42 11.23 -1.51 -1.19
C GLU A 42 10.71 -0.70 -2.38
N TRP A 43 9.50 -0.12 -2.26
CA TRP A 43 8.94 0.79 -3.25
C TRP A 43 9.82 2.03 -3.48
N PHE A 44 10.22 2.73 -2.42
CA PHE A 44 11.08 3.92 -2.54
C PHE A 44 12.40 3.61 -3.24
N ASN A 45 12.98 2.43 -2.97
CA ASN A 45 14.18 1.94 -3.64
C ASN A 45 13.99 1.66 -5.14
N THR A 46 12.75 1.53 -5.63
CA THR A 46 12.44 1.44 -7.07
C THR A 46 12.47 2.78 -7.80
N LEU A 47 12.25 3.89 -7.08
CA LEU A 47 12.36 5.24 -7.66
C LEU A 47 13.82 5.57 -7.98
N GLU A 48 14.76 5.05 -7.18
CA GLU A 48 16.20 5.22 -7.34
C GLU A 48 16.67 6.69 -7.33
N THR A 49 15.91 7.59 -6.70
CA THR A 49 16.22 9.03 -6.62
C THR A 49 17.57 9.32 -5.95
N PHE A 50 17.99 8.45 -5.02
CA PHE A 50 19.29 8.53 -4.35
C PHE A 50 20.45 7.86 -5.10
N LYS A 51 20.19 7.07 -6.17
CA LYS A 51 21.20 6.26 -6.86
C LYS A 51 21.92 7.06 -7.95
N ASN A 52 22.69 8.06 -7.53
CA ASN A 52 23.41 9.00 -8.43
C ASN A 52 24.42 8.33 -9.39
N TRP A 53 24.85 7.09 -9.12
CA TRP A 53 25.75 6.32 -9.98
C TRP A 53 25.04 5.63 -11.15
N LYS A 54 23.70 5.69 -11.22
CA LYS A 54 22.92 5.13 -12.33
C LYS A 54 22.73 6.13 -13.45
N LYS A 55 22.93 5.66 -14.68
CA LYS A 55 22.73 6.47 -15.90
C LYS A 55 21.27 6.87 -16.12
N ASN A 56 20.35 5.94 -15.89
CA ASN A 56 18.90 6.14 -15.98
C ASN A 56 18.28 5.57 -14.70
N PRO A 57 18.19 6.36 -13.61
CA PRO A 57 17.56 5.92 -12.38
C PRO A 57 16.05 5.72 -12.58
N GLY A 58 15.48 4.80 -11.80
CA GLY A 58 14.07 4.45 -11.83
C GLY A 58 13.87 3.09 -12.48
N LYS A 59 13.22 2.19 -11.76
CA LYS A 59 12.79 0.89 -12.30
C LYS A 59 11.68 1.08 -13.34
N PRO A 60 11.39 0.09 -14.19
CA PRO A 60 10.21 0.10 -15.04
C PRO A 60 8.92 0.36 -14.23
N LEU A 61 7.95 1.05 -14.84
CA LEU A 61 6.71 1.49 -14.17
C LEU A 61 5.94 0.33 -13.54
N ASP A 62 5.88 -0.82 -14.22
CA ASP A 62 5.22 -2.02 -13.73
C ASP A 62 5.90 -2.60 -12.49
N VAL A 63 7.22 -2.49 -12.37
CA VAL A 63 7.96 -2.88 -11.17
C VAL A 63 7.66 -1.93 -10.01
N GLN A 64 7.67 -0.61 -10.25
CA GLN A 64 7.37 0.36 -9.20
C GLN A 64 5.94 0.21 -8.67
N LEU A 65 4.97 0.00 -9.57
CA LEU A 65 3.57 -0.24 -9.18
C LEU A 65 3.36 -1.58 -8.49
N ASP A 66 4.19 -2.59 -8.78
CA ASP A 66 4.14 -3.87 -8.07
C ASP A 66 4.56 -3.68 -6.60
N GLU A 67 5.68 -3.01 -6.31
CA GLU A 67 6.07 -2.75 -4.91
C GLU A 67 5.08 -1.82 -4.19
N LEU A 68 4.54 -0.79 -4.87
CA LEU A 68 3.51 0.07 -4.26
C LEU A 68 2.23 -0.72 -3.94
N ALA A 69 1.94 -1.76 -4.71
CA ALA A 69 0.83 -2.65 -4.46
C ALA A 69 1.06 -3.57 -3.25
N ASP A 70 2.29 -3.94 -2.91
CA ASP A 70 2.60 -4.61 -1.64
C ASP A 70 2.30 -3.69 -0.45
N LEU A 71 2.73 -2.42 -0.54
CA LEU A 71 2.42 -1.42 0.47
C LEU A 71 0.90 -1.25 0.66
N LEU A 72 0.13 -1.17 -0.44
CA LEU A 72 -1.33 -1.11 -0.38
C LEU A 72 -1.93 -2.36 0.26
N ALA A 73 -1.42 -3.56 -0.04
CA ALA A 73 -1.91 -4.80 0.55
C ALA A 73 -1.79 -4.79 2.08
N PHE A 74 -0.64 -4.36 2.61
CA PHE A 74 -0.49 -4.22 4.06
C PHE A 74 -1.31 -3.07 4.65
N GLY A 75 -1.48 -1.94 3.94
CA GLY A 75 -2.36 -0.86 4.39
C GLY A 75 -3.82 -1.31 4.54
N LEU A 76 -4.33 -2.08 3.58
CA LEU A 76 -5.66 -2.70 3.64
C LEU A 76 -5.75 -3.74 4.76
N SER A 77 -4.70 -4.54 4.96
CA SER A 77 -4.65 -5.56 6.01
C SER A 77 -4.68 -4.94 7.42
N ILE A 78 -3.89 -3.88 7.64
CA ILE A 78 -3.86 -3.13 8.90
C ILE A 78 -5.24 -2.53 9.19
N ALA A 79 -5.89 -1.91 8.19
CA ALA A 79 -7.23 -1.36 8.35
C ALA A 79 -8.25 -2.44 8.73
N ASN A 80 -8.25 -3.59 8.04
CA ASN A 80 -9.12 -4.73 8.36
C ASN A 80 -8.87 -5.33 9.76
N GLN A 81 -7.66 -5.18 10.32
CA GLN A 81 -7.31 -5.68 11.65
C GLN A 81 -7.65 -4.69 12.79
N GLN A 82 -7.73 -3.40 12.50
CA GLN A 82 -7.91 -2.35 13.52
C GLN A 82 -9.30 -1.72 13.56
N ALA A 83 -9.97 -1.58 12.41
CA ALA A 83 -11.33 -1.05 12.35
C ALA A 83 -12.32 -2.00 13.03
N GLU A 84 -13.41 -1.46 13.59
CA GLU A 84 -14.50 -2.25 14.16
C GLU A 84 -15.16 -3.10 13.07
N ASP A 85 -15.41 -2.50 11.91
CA ASP A 85 -15.88 -3.18 10.72
C ASP A 85 -15.45 -2.46 9.43
N MET A 86 -15.88 -3.00 8.30
CA MET A 86 -15.56 -2.43 6.99
C MET A 86 -16.27 -1.09 6.75
N GLU A 87 -17.45 -0.88 7.34
CA GLU A 87 -18.25 0.33 7.11
C GLU A 87 -17.53 1.55 7.69
N GLU A 88 -16.94 1.43 8.89
CA GLU A 88 -16.09 2.46 9.49
C GLU A 88 -15.00 2.97 8.52
N ILE A 89 -14.37 2.06 7.77
CA ILE A 89 -13.32 2.41 6.81
C ILE A 89 -13.92 3.13 5.59
N LEU A 90 -15.10 2.69 5.14
CA LEU A 90 -15.79 3.27 3.97
C LEU A 90 -16.32 4.68 4.26
N GLU A 91 -16.77 4.95 5.49
CA GLU A 91 -17.22 6.27 5.94
C GLU A 91 -16.14 7.34 5.70
N TYR A 92 -14.85 7.01 5.80
CA TYR A 92 -13.78 7.98 5.51
C TYR A 92 -13.74 8.45 4.05
N VAL A 93 -14.21 7.65 3.10
CA VAL A 93 -14.35 8.09 1.70
C VAL A 93 -15.64 8.88 1.52
N GLU A 94 -16.73 8.50 2.19
CA GLU A 94 -18.03 9.17 2.13
C GLU A 94 -18.02 10.56 2.74
N ASP A 95 -17.39 10.69 3.92
CA ASP A 95 -17.23 11.94 4.67
C ASP A 95 -16.13 12.84 4.08
N GLY A 96 -15.39 12.32 3.11
CA GLY A 96 -14.37 13.05 2.38
C GLY A 96 -13.02 13.21 3.08
N ILE A 97 -12.85 12.56 4.23
CA ILE A 97 -11.58 12.46 4.98
C ILE A 97 -10.45 11.96 4.07
N PHE A 98 -10.73 11.00 3.19
CA PHE A 98 -9.76 10.53 2.19
C PHE A 98 -9.25 11.66 1.30
N TYR A 99 -10.14 12.53 0.81
CA TYR A 99 -9.76 13.64 -0.06
C TYR A 99 -9.00 14.72 0.70
N GLU A 100 -9.40 15.02 1.94
CA GLU A 100 -8.66 15.92 2.82
C GLU A 100 -7.23 15.40 3.09
N TYR A 101 -7.08 14.08 3.26
CA TYR A 101 -5.77 13.45 3.41
C TYR A 101 -4.91 13.64 2.14
N LEU A 102 -5.46 13.38 0.96
CA LEU A 102 -4.75 13.57 -0.31
C LEU A 102 -4.27 15.01 -0.51
N ASP A 103 -5.09 15.99 -0.14
CA ASP A 103 -4.76 17.42 -0.27
C ASP A 103 -3.74 17.88 0.78
N ARG A 104 -3.71 17.25 1.95
CA ARG A 104 -2.83 17.62 3.07
C ARG A 104 -1.44 17.01 2.97
N VAL A 105 -1.34 15.75 2.52
CA VAL A 105 -0.07 15.03 2.54
C VAL A 105 0.83 15.50 1.41
N GLU A 106 1.97 16.09 1.78
CA GLU A 106 2.98 16.51 0.82
C GLU A 106 3.83 15.31 0.38
N ILE A 107 3.80 15.02 -0.92
CA ILE A 107 4.50 13.88 -1.50
C ILE A 107 5.58 14.39 -2.47
N ASN A 108 6.83 14.44 -2.00
CA ASN A 108 7.98 14.84 -2.82
C ASN A 108 9.24 14.01 -2.51
N PHE A 109 9.33 12.82 -3.09
CA PHE A 109 10.46 11.90 -2.96
C PHE A 109 11.72 12.29 -3.76
N ASN A 110 11.67 13.41 -4.48
CA ASN A 110 12.86 14.01 -5.08
C ASN A 110 13.61 14.92 -4.08
N ASN A 111 12.99 15.24 -2.94
CA ASN A 111 13.67 15.91 -1.84
C ASN A 111 14.61 14.91 -1.15
N LYS A 112 15.87 15.31 -0.94
CA LYS A 112 16.86 14.51 -0.22
C LYS A 112 16.49 14.28 1.26
N ASP A 113 15.66 15.15 1.83
CA ASP A 113 15.26 15.12 3.23
C ASP A 113 14.05 14.20 3.46
N VAL A 114 13.42 13.68 2.39
CA VAL A 114 12.17 12.89 2.47
C VAL A 114 12.32 11.60 3.28
N VAL A 115 13.52 11.01 3.29
CA VAL A 115 13.79 9.80 4.09
C VAL A 115 13.88 10.17 5.56
N ASP A 116 14.48 11.30 5.90
CA ASP A 116 14.58 11.77 7.29
C ASP A 116 13.20 12.19 7.83
N GLU A 117 12.36 12.82 6.99
CA GLU A 117 10.96 13.13 7.28
C GLU A 117 10.15 11.85 7.52
N PHE A 118 10.18 10.89 6.58
CA PHE A 118 9.48 9.62 6.75
C PHE A 118 9.94 8.84 8.00
N MET A 119 11.24 8.83 8.28
CA MET A 119 11.79 8.17 9.47
C MET A 119 11.39 8.87 10.77
N SER A 120 11.16 10.19 10.72
CA SER A 120 10.64 10.94 11.87
C SER A 120 9.16 10.64 12.12
N ASP A 121 8.41 10.38 11.04
CA ASP A 121 6.97 10.10 11.08
C ASP A 121 6.66 8.59 11.19
N ILE A 122 7.67 7.73 11.33
CA ILE A 122 7.49 6.28 11.43
C ILE A 122 6.66 5.86 12.65
N ASP A 123 6.72 6.68 13.70
CA ASP A 123 5.84 6.64 14.88
C ASP A 123 4.37 6.66 14.44
N GLU A 124 3.98 7.60 13.57
CA GLU A 124 2.59 7.76 13.16
C GLU A 124 2.12 6.60 12.28
N ILE A 125 3.05 5.95 11.60
CA ILE A 125 2.80 4.75 10.79
C ILE A 125 2.64 3.51 11.66
N TYR A 126 3.32 3.47 12.81
CA TYR A 126 3.35 2.29 13.68
C TYR A 126 2.33 2.37 14.82
N ASP A 127 2.16 3.52 15.46
CA ASP A 127 1.27 3.72 16.62
C ASP A 127 0.10 4.68 16.32
N GLY A 128 0.12 5.33 15.16
CA GLY A 128 -0.93 6.26 14.75
C GLY A 128 -2.18 5.59 14.18
N TRP A 129 -3.00 6.42 13.54
CA TRP A 129 -4.29 6.02 12.98
C TRP A 129 -4.10 5.20 11.72
N TYR A 130 -4.72 4.01 11.65
CA TYR A 130 -4.57 3.08 10.53
C TYR A 130 -4.93 3.68 9.16
N ALA A 131 -5.76 4.73 9.13
CA ALA A 131 -6.10 5.43 7.89
C ALA A 131 -4.85 6.07 7.23
N ASN A 132 -3.83 6.44 8.01
CA ASN A 132 -2.55 6.90 7.47
C ASN A 132 -1.88 5.79 6.64
N ASN A 133 -1.85 4.54 7.14
CA ASN A 133 -1.33 3.39 6.39
C ASN A 133 -2.19 3.07 5.17
N LEU A 134 -3.51 3.19 5.29
CA LEU A 134 -4.43 2.91 4.19
C LEU A 134 -4.33 3.94 3.06
N PHE A 135 -4.21 5.23 3.39
CA PHE A 135 -4.31 6.32 2.41
C PHE A 135 -2.99 6.73 1.78
N LEU A 136 -1.86 6.52 2.45
CA LEU A 136 -0.55 6.88 1.91
C LEU A 136 -0.26 6.24 0.52
N PRO A 137 -0.53 4.95 0.26
CA PRO A 137 -0.31 4.36 -1.06
C PRO A 137 -1.13 5.04 -2.16
N PHE A 138 -2.35 5.47 -1.85
CA PHE A 138 -3.19 6.24 -2.77
C PHE A 138 -2.66 7.66 -2.97
N ALA A 139 -2.16 8.33 -1.92
CA ALA A 139 -1.51 9.63 -2.03
C ALA A 139 -0.26 9.58 -2.92
N ILE A 140 0.56 8.53 -2.75
CA ILE A 140 1.71 8.26 -3.60
C ILE A 140 1.27 8.05 -5.05
N ALA A 141 0.26 7.19 -5.28
CA ALA A 141 -0.27 6.94 -6.62
C ALA A 141 -0.90 8.17 -7.25
N ASN A 142 -1.53 9.04 -6.45
CA ASN A 142 -2.12 10.27 -6.93
C ASN A 142 -1.06 11.25 -7.47
N ASN A 143 0.11 11.29 -6.82
CA ASN A 143 1.21 12.19 -7.17
C ASN A 143 2.16 11.65 -8.25
N TYR A 144 2.48 10.35 -8.24
CA TYR A 144 3.50 9.76 -9.12
C TYR A 144 2.96 8.88 -10.25
N TYR A 145 1.71 8.40 -10.14
CA TYR A 145 1.12 7.42 -11.03
C TYR A 145 -0.35 7.77 -11.34
N SER A 146 -1.25 6.79 -11.27
CA SER A 146 -2.66 7.01 -11.01
C SER A 146 -3.20 5.96 -10.03
N ILE A 147 -4.28 6.29 -9.33
CA ILE A 147 -4.98 5.35 -8.45
C ILE A 147 -5.48 4.14 -9.25
N ASP A 148 -5.96 4.33 -10.48
CA ASP A 148 -6.36 3.22 -11.36
C ASP A 148 -5.20 2.25 -11.66
N GLN A 149 -3.99 2.78 -11.86
CA GLN A 149 -2.80 1.96 -12.09
C GLN A 149 -2.43 1.15 -10.85
N LEU A 150 -2.49 1.76 -9.66
CA LEU A 150 -2.25 1.07 -8.40
C LEU A 150 -3.29 -0.03 -8.16
N ILE A 151 -4.59 0.27 -8.31
CA ILE A 151 -5.67 -0.71 -8.16
C ILE A 151 -5.46 -1.90 -9.09
N LYS A 152 -5.08 -1.65 -10.36
CA LYS A 152 -4.81 -2.71 -11.33
C LYS A 152 -3.62 -3.57 -10.92
N ALA A 153 -2.53 -2.95 -10.45
CA ALA A 153 -1.35 -3.66 -9.98
C ALA A 153 -1.66 -4.53 -8.76
N TYR A 154 -2.36 -3.98 -7.77
CA TYR A 154 -2.81 -4.71 -6.59
C TYR A 154 -3.69 -5.91 -6.94
N LYS A 155 -4.72 -5.75 -7.77
CA LYS A 155 -5.58 -6.88 -8.16
C LYS A 155 -4.81 -7.99 -8.88
N LYS A 156 -3.86 -7.62 -9.75
CA LYS A 156 -2.98 -8.58 -10.44
C LYS A 156 -2.11 -9.34 -9.42
N LYS A 157 -1.51 -8.61 -8.47
CA LYS A 157 -0.67 -9.19 -7.42
C LYS A 157 -1.46 -10.12 -6.50
N MET A 158 -2.64 -9.71 -6.03
CA MET A 158 -3.48 -10.53 -5.18
C MET A 158 -3.93 -11.81 -5.88
N THR A 159 -4.25 -11.75 -7.18
CA THR A 159 -4.52 -12.96 -7.96
C THR A 159 -3.35 -13.94 -7.88
N HIS A 160 -2.11 -13.45 -8.05
CA HIS A 160 -0.91 -14.29 -7.94
C HIS A 160 -0.67 -14.79 -6.51
N ASN A 161 -0.90 -13.95 -5.49
CA ASN A 161 -0.77 -14.34 -4.08
C ASN A 161 -1.78 -15.43 -3.66
N HIS A 162 -3.03 -15.35 -4.14
CA HIS A 162 -3.99 -16.44 -3.91
C HIS A 162 -3.51 -17.75 -4.53
N LEU A 163 -2.95 -17.72 -5.75
CA LEU A 163 -2.38 -18.90 -6.39
C LEU A 163 -1.15 -19.45 -5.63
N ARG A 164 -0.33 -18.59 -5.02
CA ARG A 164 0.77 -19.00 -4.14
C ARG A 164 0.25 -19.78 -2.94
N GLN A 165 -0.79 -19.26 -2.28
CA GLN A 165 -1.43 -19.93 -1.14
C GLN A 165 -2.26 -21.16 -1.55
N ASP A 166 -2.54 -21.37 -2.83
CA ASP A 166 -3.11 -22.61 -3.35
C ASP A 166 -2.04 -23.66 -3.69
N GLY A 167 -0.74 -23.32 -3.57
CA GLY A 167 0.37 -24.16 -4.04
C GLY A 167 0.40 -24.33 -5.57
N ALA A 168 -0.27 -23.45 -6.32
CA ALA A 168 -0.36 -23.53 -7.78
C ALA A 168 0.82 -22.85 -8.49
N VAL A 169 1.48 -21.90 -7.84
CA VAL A 169 2.66 -21.17 -8.34
C VAL A 169 3.69 -20.98 -7.23
N ASP A 170 4.94 -20.71 -7.59
CA ASP A 170 6.05 -20.45 -6.65
C ASP A 170 6.20 -21.53 -5.55
N THR A 171 6.02 -22.81 -5.93
CA THR A 171 6.03 -23.96 -5.01
C THR A 171 7.37 -24.21 -4.32
N ASP A 172 8.44 -23.58 -4.80
CA ASP A 172 9.78 -23.60 -4.22
C ASP A 172 10.00 -22.53 -3.13
N LYS A 173 9.06 -21.61 -2.94
CA LYS A 173 9.19 -20.48 -1.99
C LYS A 173 8.57 -20.71 -0.62
N GLY A 174 7.98 -21.89 -0.38
CA GLY A 174 7.43 -22.27 0.93
C GLY A 174 6.12 -21.55 1.30
N TYR A 175 5.34 -21.13 0.30
CA TYR A 175 3.95 -20.73 0.52
C TYR A 175 3.09 -22.00 0.65
N VAL A 176 2.19 -21.99 1.65
CA VAL A 176 1.50 -23.16 2.25
C VAL A 176 2.40 -24.09 3.05
#